data_AF-A0AAN4ZL21-F1
#
_entry.id   AF-A0AAN4ZL21-F1
#
_cell.length_a   1.000
_cell.length_b   1.000
_cell.length_c   1.000
_cell.angle_alpha   90.00
_cell.angle_beta   90.00
_cell.angle_gamma   90.00
#
_symmetry.space_group_name_H-M   'P 1'
#
loop_
_entity.id
_entity.type
_entity.pdbx_description
1 polymer ?
#
loop_
_entity_poly.entity_id
_entity_poly.type
_entity_poly.pdbx_seq_one_letter_code
_entity_poly.pdbx_strand_id
1 'polypeptide(L)'
;FSCVSTGVCYSLQSVSPPSNMAELIDEEHSESLVDLIVNPPENRVKGVIRLSYVNRNFPFMYLNPHTGVISGIYADMWKTLAKMENMEVVFERGTVYGGYTPDPTTEKFEGILGWLEEGRVDGISEEFTYRSSRMDFFYATTPIDYSVEAFYERTTSQVDDINNFIVFTPLIITLITISFIAINITERTVLVIRFLYFLTIIDRRRYRLGIDSKKDRMKD
;
A
#
# COMPACT_ATOMS: atom_id res chain seq x y z
N PHE A 1 -16.44 -15.09 -11.32
CA PHE A 1 -15.36 -14.84 -10.35
C PHE A 1 -14.19 -15.69 -10.76
N SER A 2 -13.26 -15.09 -11.51
CA SER A 2 -11.98 -15.70 -11.87
C SER A 2 -11.03 -15.43 -10.71
N CYS A 3 -10.59 -16.47 -9.99
CA CYS A 3 -9.48 -16.30 -9.05
C CYS A 3 -8.20 -16.16 -9.87
N VAL A 4 -7.46 -15.07 -9.67
CA VAL A 4 -6.14 -14.87 -10.26
C VAL A 4 -5.15 -15.26 -9.16
N SER A 5 -4.52 -16.41 -9.28
CA SER A 5 -3.44 -16.76 -8.36
C SER A 5 -2.10 -16.35 -8.94
N THR A 6 -1.10 -16.03 -8.13
CA THR A 6 0.27 -15.82 -8.61
C THR A 6 1.11 -17.05 -8.29
N GLY A 7 1.93 -17.45 -9.25
CA GLY A 7 2.92 -18.47 -9.02
C GLY A 7 3.98 -18.46 -10.10
N VAL A 8 4.95 -19.32 -9.92
CA VAL A 8 6.16 -19.36 -10.72
C VAL A 8 6.00 -20.39 -11.83
N CYS A 9 6.37 -20.03 -13.06
CA CYS A 9 6.39 -20.98 -14.19
C CYS A 9 7.83 -21.37 -14.54
N TYR A 10 8.02 -22.63 -14.93
CA TYR A 10 9.29 -23.18 -15.39
C TYR A 10 9.13 -23.93 -16.71
N SER A 11 10.13 -23.83 -17.57
CA SER A 11 10.25 -24.69 -18.76
C SER A 11 11.17 -25.86 -18.42
N LEU A 12 10.60 -27.06 -18.31
CA LEU A 12 11.39 -28.29 -18.29
C LEU A 12 11.64 -28.71 -19.75
N GLN A 13 12.54 -28.04 -20.44
CA GLN A 13 13.41 -28.81 -21.34
C GLN A 13 14.30 -29.65 -20.43
N SER A 14 13.83 -30.84 -20.08
CA SER A 14 14.65 -31.85 -19.47
C SER A 14 15.84 -32.07 -20.39
N VAL A 15 17.01 -31.56 -20.01
CA VAL A 15 18.28 -32.07 -20.52
C VAL A 15 18.37 -33.49 -19.98
N SER A 16 17.75 -34.44 -20.69
CA SER A 16 17.97 -35.86 -20.47
C SER A 16 19.47 -36.07 -20.63
N PRO A 17 20.19 -36.57 -19.61
CA PRO A 17 21.60 -36.85 -19.76
C PRO A 17 21.78 -37.80 -20.95
N PRO A 18 22.81 -37.61 -21.80
CA PRO A 18 23.05 -38.50 -22.91
C PRO A 18 23.15 -39.94 -22.39
N SER A 19 22.37 -40.85 -22.97
CA SER A 19 22.20 -42.25 -22.57
C SER A 19 23.48 -43.10 -22.62
N ASN A 20 24.63 -42.50 -22.91
CA ASN A 20 25.88 -43.19 -23.21
C ASN A 20 26.96 -43.01 -22.13
N MET A 21 26.64 -42.48 -20.95
CA MET A 21 27.62 -42.32 -19.85
C MET A 21 27.58 -43.42 -18.78
N ALA A 22 26.74 -44.44 -18.92
CA ALA A 22 26.60 -45.48 -17.90
C ALA A 22 27.64 -46.61 -17.95
N GLU A 23 28.60 -46.60 -18.89
CA GLU A 23 29.41 -47.80 -19.17
C GLU A 23 30.94 -47.65 -19.15
N LEU A 24 31.49 -46.62 -18.47
CA LEU A 24 32.92 -46.59 -18.17
C LEU A 24 33.17 -45.99 -16.77
N ILE A 25 33.16 -46.86 -15.76
CA ILE A 25 33.83 -46.60 -14.49
C ILE A 25 34.88 -47.72 -14.35
N ASP A 26 36.08 -47.45 -14.88
CA ASP A 26 37.28 -48.23 -14.61
C ASP A 26 37.70 -48.03 -13.14
N GLU A 27 38.06 -49.12 -12.46
CA GLU A 27 38.39 -49.20 -11.03
C GLU A 27 39.70 -48.48 -10.62
N GLU A 28 40.39 -47.79 -11.54
CA GLU A 28 41.77 -47.29 -11.33
C GLU A 28 41.86 -45.85 -10.78
N HIS A 29 40.76 -45.25 -10.29
CA HIS A 29 40.74 -43.86 -9.78
C HIS A 29 40.36 -43.70 -8.30
N SER A 30 40.44 -44.77 -7.51
CA SER A 30 40.03 -44.74 -6.08
C SER A 30 40.94 -43.91 -5.16
N GLU A 31 42.21 -43.69 -5.52
CA GLU A 31 43.13 -42.90 -4.68
C GLU A 31 42.93 -41.36 -4.80
N SER A 32 42.31 -40.89 -5.89
CA SER A 32 42.01 -39.46 -6.08
C SER A 32 40.76 -38.97 -5.33
N LEU A 33 39.92 -39.88 -4.85
CA LEU A 33 38.66 -39.53 -4.17
C LEU A 33 38.86 -39.19 -2.68
N VAL A 34 39.94 -39.66 -2.06
CA VAL A 34 40.24 -39.38 -0.65
C VAL A 34 40.69 -37.93 -0.45
N ASP A 35 41.44 -37.36 -1.41
CA ASP A 35 41.86 -35.96 -1.36
C ASP A 35 40.71 -34.96 -1.59
N LEU A 36 39.62 -35.36 -2.24
CA LEU A 36 38.42 -34.54 -2.42
C LEU A 36 37.56 -34.42 -1.16
N ILE A 37 37.76 -35.29 -0.17
CA ILE A 37 37.00 -35.28 1.09
C ILE A 37 37.65 -34.33 2.12
N VAL A 38 38.96 -34.08 2.00
CA VAL A 38 39.73 -33.33 3.03
C VAL A 38 39.72 -31.82 2.79
N ASN A 39 39.42 -31.36 1.58
CA ASN A 39 39.23 -29.94 1.27
C ASN A 39 38.02 -29.77 0.34
N PRO A 40 36.79 -29.52 0.85
CA PRO A 40 35.67 -29.22 -0.03
C PRO A 40 36.06 -27.99 -0.86
N PRO A 41 36.08 -28.09 -2.20
CA PRO A 41 36.52 -26.99 -3.04
C PRO A 41 35.68 -25.76 -2.72
N GLU A 42 36.36 -24.66 -2.37
CA GLU A 42 35.77 -23.37 -2.06
C GLU A 42 34.63 -23.07 -3.03
N ASN A 43 33.41 -23.15 -2.49
CA ASN A 43 32.19 -22.47 -2.91
C ASN A 43 32.02 -22.27 -4.42
N ARG A 44 32.19 -23.33 -5.22
CA ARG A 44 31.87 -23.26 -6.65
C ARG A 44 30.36 -23.14 -6.80
N VAL A 45 29.90 -22.00 -7.32
CA VAL A 45 28.51 -21.76 -7.70
C VAL A 45 28.07 -22.89 -8.64
N LYS A 46 27.02 -23.62 -8.27
CA LYS A 46 26.56 -24.83 -8.98
C LYS A 46 25.87 -24.52 -10.31
N GLY A 47 25.41 -23.28 -10.49
CA GLY A 47 24.74 -22.83 -11.71
C GLY A 47 24.11 -21.45 -11.55
N VAL A 48 23.46 -20.98 -12.62
CA VAL A 48 22.74 -19.69 -12.66
C VAL A 48 21.27 -19.97 -12.96
N ILE A 49 20.38 -19.35 -12.19
CA ILE A 49 18.93 -19.32 -12.42
C ILE A 49 18.58 -17.99 -13.08
N ARG A 50 18.11 -18.04 -14.32
CA ARG A 50 17.71 -16.86 -15.11
C ARG A 50 16.21 -16.67 -14.99
N LEU A 51 15.79 -15.58 -14.36
CA LEU A 51 14.38 -15.27 -14.11
C LEU A 51 13.99 -14.01 -14.87
N SER A 52 12.86 -14.06 -15.57
CA SER A 52 12.32 -12.89 -16.28
C SER A 52 11.25 -12.16 -15.48
N TYR A 53 11.14 -10.84 -15.70
CA TYR A 53 10.08 -9.98 -15.18
C TYR A 53 9.81 -8.79 -16.12
N VAL A 54 8.60 -8.25 -16.14
CA VAL A 54 8.22 -7.10 -16.98
C VAL A 54 7.94 -5.87 -16.12
N ASN A 55 6.98 -5.97 -15.20
CA ASN A 55 6.58 -4.86 -14.36
C ASN A 55 7.34 -4.81 -13.04
N ARG A 56 7.44 -3.60 -12.50
CA ARG A 56 7.96 -3.34 -11.16
C ARG A 56 6.77 -3.04 -10.26
N ASN A 57 6.19 -4.08 -9.68
CA ASN A 57 5.06 -3.97 -8.78
C ASN A 57 5.55 -3.98 -7.33
N PHE A 58 5.55 -2.82 -6.67
CA PHE A 58 5.79 -2.77 -5.23
C PHE A 58 4.59 -3.36 -4.48
N PRO A 59 4.78 -4.22 -3.46
CA PRO A 59 6.04 -4.62 -2.84
C PRO A 59 6.66 -5.93 -3.40
N PHE A 60 6.06 -6.55 -4.41
CA PHE A 60 6.44 -7.86 -4.92
C PHE A 60 7.79 -7.89 -5.65
N MET A 61 8.02 -6.93 -6.54
CA MET A 61 9.28 -6.80 -7.27
C MET A 61 9.49 -5.36 -7.73
N TYR A 62 10.62 -4.75 -7.39
CA TYR A 62 10.96 -3.40 -7.78
C TYR A 62 12.48 -3.21 -7.84
N LEU A 63 12.94 -2.24 -8.64
CA LEU A 63 14.34 -1.84 -8.63
C LEU A 63 14.56 -0.90 -7.46
N ASN A 64 15.44 -1.27 -6.52
CA ASN A 64 15.83 -0.38 -5.45
C ASN A 64 16.56 0.84 -6.03
N PRO A 65 16.07 2.07 -5.80
CA PRO A 65 16.64 3.26 -6.42
C PRO A 65 18.05 3.61 -5.90
N HIS A 66 18.43 3.10 -4.72
CA HIS A 66 19.73 3.38 -4.10
C HIS A 66 20.80 2.37 -4.51
N THR A 67 20.46 1.09 -4.62
CA THR A 67 21.42 0.03 -4.92
C THR A 67 21.42 -0.39 -6.39
N GLY A 68 20.36 -0.06 -7.14
CA GLY A 68 20.17 -0.56 -8.50
C GLY A 68 19.93 -2.08 -8.58
N VAL A 69 19.65 -2.73 -7.44
CA VAL A 69 19.38 -4.17 -7.36
C VAL A 69 17.88 -4.42 -7.34
N ILE A 70 17.43 -5.49 -7.99
CA ILE A 70 16.04 -5.94 -7.91
C ILE A 70 15.75 -6.49 -6.52
N SER A 71 14.72 -5.96 -5.88
CA SER A 71 14.26 -6.26 -4.52
C SER A 71 12.76 -6.47 -4.49
N GLY A 72 12.23 -6.93 -3.36
CA GLY A 72 10.81 -7.20 -3.17
C GLY A 72 10.56 -8.66 -2.83
N ILE A 73 9.34 -8.97 -2.42
CA ILE A 73 8.96 -10.27 -1.87
C ILE A 73 9.40 -11.42 -2.78
N TYR A 74 9.07 -11.37 -4.08
CA TYR A 74 9.40 -12.45 -5.01
C TYR A 74 10.90 -12.51 -5.33
N ALA A 75 11.56 -11.35 -5.46
CA ALA A 75 13.00 -11.31 -5.71
C ALA A 75 13.80 -11.90 -4.54
N ASP A 76 13.40 -11.57 -3.31
CA ASP A 76 14.07 -12.01 -2.10
C ASP A 76 13.85 -13.51 -1.86
N MET A 77 12.63 -14.03 -2.09
CA MET A 77 12.35 -15.47 -2.06
C MET A 77 13.28 -16.25 -2.99
N TRP A 78 13.43 -15.78 -4.22
CA TRP A 78 14.27 -16.43 -5.22
C TRP A 78 15.75 -16.40 -4.88
N LYS A 79 16.24 -15.28 -4.37
CA LYS A 79 17.62 -15.15 -3.87
C LYS A 79 17.87 -16.07 -2.68
N THR A 80 16.91 -16.22 -1.78
CA THR A 80 17.01 -17.15 -0.65
C THR A 80 17.09 -18.60 -1.15
N LEU A 81 16.22 -18.99 -2.07
CA LEU A 81 16.25 -20.34 -2.66
C LEU A 81 17.59 -20.62 -3.34
N ALA A 82 18.06 -19.71 -4.18
CA ALA A 82 19.33 -19.89 -4.88
C ALA A 82 20.53 -19.94 -3.93
N LYS A 83 20.51 -19.15 -2.85
CA LYS A 83 21.51 -19.25 -1.78
C LYS A 83 21.51 -20.63 -1.13
N MET A 84 20.34 -21.23 -0.91
CA MET A 84 20.23 -22.59 -0.35
C MET A 84 20.79 -23.65 -1.30
N GLU A 85 20.60 -23.46 -2.60
CA GLU A 85 21.08 -24.37 -3.65
C GLU A 85 22.51 -24.09 -4.12
N ASN A 86 23.18 -23.09 -3.53
CA ASN A 86 24.48 -22.59 -3.98
C ASN A 86 24.51 -22.18 -5.47
N MET A 87 23.45 -21.50 -5.91
CA MET A 87 23.26 -20.98 -7.27
C MET A 87 23.20 -19.44 -7.26
N GLU A 88 23.51 -18.84 -8.40
CA GLU A 88 23.30 -17.41 -8.64
C GLU A 88 21.94 -17.16 -9.28
N VAL A 89 21.30 -16.01 -9.00
CA VAL A 89 20.06 -15.59 -9.67
C VAL A 89 20.32 -14.35 -10.48
N VAL A 90 19.93 -14.40 -11.75
CA VAL A 90 19.97 -13.27 -12.67
C VAL A 90 18.54 -12.91 -13.06
N PHE A 91 18.17 -11.64 -12.87
CA PHE A 91 16.87 -11.12 -13.25
C PHE A 91 16.95 -10.38 -14.59
N GLU A 92 16.31 -10.92 -15.62
CA GLU A 92 16.21 -10.32 -16.95
C GLU A 92 14.90 -9.56 -17.12
N ARG A 93 14.98 -8.30 -17.54
CA ARG A 93 13.78 -7.49 -17.77
C ARG A 93 13.24 -7.71 -19.18
N GLY A 94 12.01 -8.19 -19.28
CA GLY A 94 11.23 -8.23 -20.52
C GLY A 94 10.55 -6.91 -20.82
N THR A 95 10.22 -6.69 -22.09
CA THR A 95 9.43 -5.53 -22.55
C THR A 95 7.94 -5.76 -22.39
N VAL A 96 7.48 -6.99 -22.66
CA VAL A 96 6.08 -7.40 -22.61
C VAL A 96 5.96 -8.80 -22.01
N TYR A 97 4.83 -9.09 -21.37
CA TYR A 97 4.60 -10.37 -20.71
C TYR A 97 4.45 -11.52 -21.72
N GLY A 98 3.71 -11.25 -22.80
CA GLY A 98 3.31 -12.25 -23.79
C GLY A 98 1.79 -12.35 -23.88
N GLY A 99 1.32 -12.84 -25.02
CA GLY A 99 -0.09 -12.94 -25.35
C GLY A 99 -0.88 -13.88 -24.42
N TYR A 100 -2.20 -13.90 -24.62
CA TYR A 100 -3.08 -14.88 -23.98
C TYR A 100 -3.04 -16.25 -24.68
N THR A 101 -2.75 -16.23 -25.97
CA THR A 101 -2.59 -17.38 -26.86
C THR A 101 -1.31 -17.20 -27.64
N PRO A 102 -0.70 -18.29 -28.15
CA PRO A 102 0.39 -18.17 -29.10
C PRO A 102 -0.08 -17.41 -30.36
N ASP A 103 0.85 -16.77 -31.05
CA ASP A 103 0.59 -16.15 -32.35
C ASP A 103 0.10 -17.23 -33.32
N PRO A 104 -1.06 -17.05 -33.97
CA PRO A 104 -1.64 -18.06 -34.86
C PRO A 104 -0.79 -18.37 -36.09
N THR A 105 0.18 -17.51 -36.43
CA THR A 105 1.05 -17.68 -37.60
C THR A 105 2.33 -18.42 -37.23
N THR A 106 2.93 -18.08 -36.08
CA THR A 106 4.23 -18.65 -35.65
C THR A 106 4.06 -19.79 -34.66
N GLU A 107 2.87 -19.97 -34.11
CA GLU A 107 2.52 -20.89 -33.02
C GLU A 107 3.35 -20.68 -31.74
N LYS A 108 4.01 -19.52 -31.61
CA LYS A 108 4.89 -19.19 -30.48
C LYS A 108 4.30 -18.09 -29.61
N PHE A 109 4.70 -18.07 -28.35
CA PHE A 109 4.41 -16.94 -27.48
C PHE A 109 5.38 -15.79 -27.73
N GLU A 110 4.86 -14.55 -27.66
CA GLU A 110 5.71 -13.36 -27.62
C GLU A 110 6.17 -13.04 -26.18
N GLY A 111 7.10 -12.09 -26.04
CA GLY A 111 7.50 -11.56 -24.73
C GLY A 111 8.28 -12.56 -23.88
N ILE A 112 8.13 -12.44 -22.55
CA ILE A 112 8.83 -13.33 -21.61
C ILE A 112 8.33 -14.78 -21.67
N LEU A 113 7.08 -15.01 -22.08
CA LEU A 113 6.56 -16.36 -22.32
C LEU A 113 7.30 -17.03 -23.50
N GLY A 114 7.57 -16.27 -24.57
CA GLY A 114 8.42 -16.74 -25.67
C GLY A 114 9.85 -17.03 -25.21
N TRP A 115 10.42 -16.18 -24.36
CA TRP A 115 11.77 -16.42 -23.81
C TRP A 115 11.84 -17.70 -22.96
N LEU A 116 10.74 -18.03 -22.26
CA LEU A 116 10.63 -19.26 -21.49
C LEU A 116 10.49 -20.49 -22.41
N GLU A 117 9.70 -20.38 -23.49
CA GLU A 117 9.53 -21.41 -24.51
C GLU A 117 10.87 -21.72 -25.24
N GLU A 118 11.66 -20.68 -25.52
CA GLU A 118 12.97 -20.78 -26.17
C GLU A 118 14.11 -21.21 -25.23
N GLY A 119 13.85 -21.38 -23.92
CA GLY A 119 14.88 -21.74 -22.93
C GLY A 119 15.90 -20.63 -22.66
N ARG A 120 15.60 -19.39 -23.06
CA ARG A 120 16.43 -18.21 -22.78
C ARG A 120 16.40 -17.86 -21.29
N VAL A 121 15.26 -18.05 -20.65
CA VAL A 121 15.09 -17.90 -19.20
C VAL A 121 14.56 -19.21 -18.62
N ASP A 122 14.92 -19.48 -17.36
CA ASP A 122 14.56 -20.71 -16.68
C ASP A 122 13.19 -20.59 -16.00
N GLY A 123 12.77 -19.36 -15.68
CA GLY A 123 11.45 -19.09 -15.13
C GLY A 123 11.00 -17.63 -15.21
N ILE A 124 9.79 -17.39 -14.73
CA ILE A 124 9.15 -16.08 -14.66
C ILE A 124 8.92 -15.73 -13.19
N SER A 125 9.34 -14.53 -12.79
CA SER A 125 9.22 -14.02 -11.43
C SER A 125 8.31 -12.78 -11.41
N GLU A 126 7.07 -12.96 -11.85
CA GLU A 126 6.04 -11.94 -11.89
C GLU A 126 4.67 -12.58 -11.61
N GLU A 127 3.65 -11.74 -11.41
CA GLU A 127 2.25 -12.17 -11.33
C GLU A 127 1.85 -12.96 -12.59
N PHE A 128 1.76 -14.28 -12.44
CA PHE A 128 1.32 -15.20 -13.48
C PHE A 128 -0.16 -15.52 -13.31
N THR A 129 -1.01 -15.06 -14.22
CA THR A 129 -2.43 -15.47 -14.23
C THR A 129 -2.56 -16.89 -14.78
N TYR A 130 -3.04 -17.80 -13.94
CA TYR A 130 -3.37 -19.18 -14.32
C TYR A 130 -4.56 -19.20 -15.26
N ARG A 131 -4.30 -19.57 -16.52
CA ARG A 131 -5.33 -19.75 -17.56
C ARG A 131 -5.09 -21.07 -18.25
N SER A 132 -6.15 -21.78 -18.63
CA SER A 132 -6.06 -23.05 -19.34
C SER A 132 -5.16 -22.96 -20.56
N SER A 133 -5.34 -21.92 -21.39
CA SER A 133 -4.54 -21.69 -22.60
C SER A 133 -3.02 -21.54 -22.37
N ARG A 134 -2.58 -21.25 -21.15
CA ARG A 134 -1.15 -21.19 -20.78
C ARG A 134 -0.68 -22.48 -20.12
N MET A 135 -1.57 -23.15 -19.37
CA MET A 135 -1.26 -24.43 -18.73
C MET A 135 -1.07 -25.57 -19.74
N ASP A 136 -1.60 -25.42 -20.95
CA ASP A 136 -1.36 -26.36 -22.05
C ASP A 136 0.09 -26.31 -22.58
N PHE A 137 0.82 -25.21 -22.33
CA PHE A 137 2.18 -24.97 -22.86
C PHE A 137 3.25 -24.87 -21.78
N PHE A 138 2.89 -24.41 -20.58
CA PHE A 138 3.84 -24.13 -19.51
C PHE A 138 3.45 -24.84 -18.21
N TYR A 139 4.47 -25.34 -17.51
CA TYR A 139 4.29 -25.84 -16.15
C TYR A 139 4.32 -24.68 -15.16
N ALA A 140 3.32 -24.65 -14.28
CA ALA A 140 3.25 -23.72 -13.17
C ALA A 140 3.41 -24.46 -11.84
N THR A 141 4.08 -23.78 -10.91
CA THR A 141 4.12 -24.17 -9.51
C THR A 141 2.77 -23.96 -8.84
N THR A 142 2.64 -24.51 -7.63
CA THR A 142 1.51 -24.21 -6.76
C THR A 142 1.44 -22.70 -6.51
N PRO A 143 0.25 -22.09 -6.63
CA PRO A 143 0.09 -20.68 -6.36
C PRO A 143 0.46 -20.33 -4.92
N ILE A 144 1.23 -19.25 -4.79
CA ILE A 144 1.75 -18.75 -3.51
C ILE A 144 0.87 -17.61 -2.99
N ASP A 145 0.26 -16.85 -3.90
CA ASP A 145 -0.71 -15.80 -3.60
C ASP A 145 -2.03 -16.08 -4.32
N TYR A 146 -3.15 -15.82 -3.64
CA TYR A 146 -4.49 -15.95 -4.18
C TYR A 146 -5.14 -14.57 -4.17
N SER A 147 -5.22 -13.93 -5.35
CA SER A 147 -5.93 -12.68 -5.49
C SER A 147 -7.33 -12.90 -6.07
N VAL A 148 -8.25 -12.04 -5.63
CA VAL A 148 -9.58 -11.92 -6.21
C VAL A 148 -9.64 -10.62 -6.99
N GLU A 149 -10.38 -10.61 -8.10
CA GLU A 149 -10.64 -9.37 -8.85
C GLU A 149 -11.23 -8.31 -7.90
N ALA A 150 -10.45 -7.26 -7.66
CA ALA A 150 -10.82 -6.14 -6.81
C ALA A 150 -11.13 -4.92 -7.68
N PHE A 151 -12.31 -4.34 -7.47
CA PHE A 151 -12.68 -3.07 -8.08
C PHE A 151 -12.24 -1.95 -7.15
N TYR A 152 -11.27 -1.16 -7.60
CA TYR A 152 -10.85 0.04 -6.89
C TYR A 152 -11.62 1.23 -7.47
N GLU A 153 -12.63 1.69 -6.74
CA GLU A 153 -13.23 2.98 -7.03
C GLU A 153 -12.38 4.06 -6.37
N ARG A 154 -12.07 5.13 -7.12
CA ARG A 154 -11.46 6.31 -6.50
C ARG A 154 -12.45 6.83 -5.48
N THR A 155 -12.12 6.72 -4.19
CA THR A 155 -12.81 7.49 -3.17
C THR A 155 -12.67 8.94 -3.60
N THR A 156 -13.76 9.54 -4.11
CA THR A 156 -13.80 10.99 -4.27
C THR A 156 -13.42 11.51 -2.90
N SER A 157 -12.31 12.24 -2.81
CA SER A 157 -11.90 12.92 -1.58
C SER A 157 -13.19 13.45 -0.99
N GLN A 158 -13.60 12.95 0.19
CA GLN A 158 -14.71 13.55 0.89
C GLN A 158 -14.35 15.03 0.90
N VAL A 159 -15.06 15.83 0.09
CA VAL A 159 -14.95 17.27 0.15
C VAL A 159 -15.32 17.51 1.59
N ASP A 160 -14.32 17.83 2.42
CA ASP A 160 -14.46 17.92 3.87
C ASP A 160 -15.73 18.70 4.12
N ASP A 161 -16.79 17.96 4.46
CA ASP A 161 -18.11 18.54 4.53
C ASP A 161 -17.97 19.62 5.58
N ILE A 162 -18.43 20.85 5.32
CA ILE A 162 -18.32 21.94 6.31
C ILE A 162 -18.90 21.49 7.67
N ASN A 163 -19.83 20.53 7.63
CA ASN A 163 -20.37 19.81 8.77
C ASN A 163 -19.32 19.11 9.67
N ASN A 164 -18.17 18.67 9.14
CA ASN A 164 -17.06 18.08 9.92
C ASN A 164 -16.21 19.14 10.64
N PHE A 165 -16.24 20.41 10.21
CA PHE A 165 -15.49 21.48 10.87
C PHE A 165 -16.25 22.07 12.07
N ILE A 166 -17.58 21.89 12.10
CA ILE A 166 -18.42 22.41 13.15
C ILE A 166 -18.55 21.34 14.25
N VAL A 167 -17.77 21.50 15.33
CA VAL A 167 -17.76 20.60 16.51
C VAL A 167 -19.15 20.48 17.18
N PHE A 168 -20.03 21.44 16.93
CA PHE A 168 -21.35 21.51 17.53
C PHE A 168 -22.45 21.41 16.47
N THR A 169 -23.48 20.61 16.74
CA THR A 169 -24.69 20.58 15.91
C THR A 169 -25.23 22.01 15.74
N PRO A 170 -25.72 22.41 14.54
CA PRO A 170 -26.26 23.76 14.30
C PRO A 170 -27.31 24.22 15.33
N LEU A 171 -28.05 23.26 15.89
CA LEU A 171 -28.98 23.47 17.01
C LEU A 171 -28.28 24.04 18.25
N ILE A 172 -27.14 23.46 18.65
CA ILE A 172 -26.37 23.91 19.82
C ILE A 172 -25.85 25.34 19.60
N ILE A 173 -25.34 25.64 18.40
CA ILE A 173 -24.89 27.00 18.06
C ILE A 173 -26.06 27.98 18.20
N THR A 174 -27.22 27.61 17.67
CA THR A 174 -28.44 28.44 17.76
C THR A 174 -28.86 28.69 19.21
N LEU A 175 -28.82 27.66 20.06
CA LEU A 175 -29.13 27.78 21.49
C LEU A 175 -28.13 28.68 22.22
N ILE A 176 -26.83 28.55 21.92
CA ILE A 176 -25.79 29.42 22.48
C ILE A 176 -26.05 30.87 22.06
N THR A 177 -26.34 31.13 20.78
CA THR A 177 -26.65 32.48 20.28
C THR A 177 -27.88 33.07 20.97
N ILE A 178 -28.97 32.31 21.09
CA ILE A 178 -30.19 32.75 21.80
C ILE A 178 -29.88 33.07 23.27
N SER A 179 -29.08 32.24 23.94
CA SER A 179 -28.67 32.46 25.33
C SER A 179 -27.86 33.75 25.48
N PHE A 180 -26.92 34.02 24.58
CA PHE A 180 -26.15 35.28 24.59
C PHE A 180 -27.06 36.50 24.39
N ILE A 181 -28.03 36.43 23.47
CA ILE A 181 -29.00 37.50 23.25
C ILE A 181 -29.84 37.72 24.53
N ALA A 182 -30.34 36.65 25.16
CA ALA A 182 -31.13 36.73 26.37
C ALA A 182 -30.38 37.37 27.54
N ILE A 183 -29.10 37.00 27.73
CA ILE A 183 -28.23 37.59 28.76
C ILE A 183 -28.06 39.09 28.51
N ASN A 184 -27.76 39.49 27.27
CA ASN A 184 -27.61 40.90 26.90
C ASN A 184 -28.89 41.71 27.14
N ILE A 185 -30.05 41.16 26.79
CA ILE A 185 -31.35 41.82 27.05
C ILE A 185 -31.57 41.99 28.56
N THR A 186 -31.27 40.95 29.34
CA THR A 186 -31.43 40.96 30.80
C THR A 186 -30.52 42.02 31.43
N GLU A 187 -29.25 42.08 31.04
CA GLU A 187 -28.30 43.07 31.52
C GLU A 187 -28.76 44.51 31.22
N ARG A 188 -29.18 44.76 29.97
CA ARG A 188 -29.70 46.08 29.56
C ARG A 188 -30.95 46.46 30.34
N THR A 189 -31.84 45.52 30.60
CA THR A 189 -33.07 45.74 31.38
C THR A 189 -32.75 46.12 32.82
N VAL A 190 -31.82 45.41 33.47
CA VAL A 190 -31.38 45.72 34.85
C VAL A 190 -30.75 47.10 34.93
N LEU A 191 -29.91 47.48 33.95
CA LEU A 191 -29.31 48.82 33.88
C LEU A 191 -30.37 49.93 33.75
N VAL A 192 -31.39 49.74 32.92
CA VAL A 192 -32.51 50.69 32.76
C VAL A 192 -33.29 50.81 34.08
N ILE A 193 -33.63 49.69 34.73
CA ILE A 193 -34.35 49.70 36.00
C ILE A 193 -33.54 50.43 37.08
N ARG A 194 -32.23 50.16 37.18
CA ARG A 194 -31.35 50.83 38.14
C ARG A 194 -31.27 52.33 37.89
N PHE A 195 -31.21 52.74 36.63
CA PHE A 195 -31.22 54.15 36.24
C PHE A 195 -32.54 54.84 36.62
N LEU A 196 -33.69 54.21 36.32
CA LEU A 196 -35.00 54.72 36.72
C LEU A 196 -35.14 54.84 38.24
N TYR A 197 -34.70 53.82 38.98
CA TYR A 197 -34.70 53.86 40.44
C TYR A 197 -33.85 55.01 40.98
N PHE A 198 -32.66 55.22 40.41
CA PHE A 198 -31.80 56.35 40.78
C PHE A 198 -32.45 57.71 40.52
N LEU A 199 -33.11 57.89 39.37
CA LEU A 199 -33.87 59.11 39.07
C LEU A 199 -34.99 59.36 40.09
N THR A 200 -35.75 58.33 40.45
CA THR A 200 -36.81 58.47 41.47
C THR A 200 -36.27 58.88 42.84
N ILE A 201 -35.07 58.42 43.21
CA ILE A 201 -34.39 58.85 44.44
C ILE A 201 -33.99 60.33 44.37
N ILE A 202 -33.43 60.78 43.25
CA ILE A 202 -33.05 62.18 43.05
C ILE A 202 -34.28 63.07 43.17
N ASP A 203 -35.37 62.72 42.50
CA ASP A 203 -36.62 63.49 42.56
C ASP A 203 -37.15 63.57 43.99
N ARG A 204 -37.21 62.44 44.72
CA ARG A 204 -37.60 62.42 46.14
C ARG A 204 -36.72 63.33 47.01
N ARG A 205 -35.41 63.38 46.76
CA ARG A 205 -34.50 64.29 47.49
C ARG A 205 -34.77 65.77 47.15
N ARG A 206 -35.01 66.10 45.88
CA ARG A 206 -35.38 67.46 45.46
C ARG A 206 -36.68 67.92 46.10
N TYR A 207 -37.72 67.08 46.11
CA TYR A 207 -38.98 67.38 46.78
C TYR A 207 -38.81 67.66 48.27
N ARG A 208 -37.95 66.90 48.97
CA ARG A 208 -37.68 67.12 50.40
C ARG A 208 -37.00 68.47 50.66
N LEU A 209 -35.96 68.81 49.90
CA LEU A 209 -35.25 70.09 50.05
C LEU A 209 -36.15 71.30 49.70
N GLY A 210 -37.08 71.15 48.76
CA GLY A 210 -38.04 72.20 48.41
C GLY A 210 -39.05 72.51 49.52
N ILE A 211 -39.41 71.53 50.36
CA ILE A 211 -40.29 71.72 51.51
C ILE A 211 -39.57 72.48 52.63
N ASP A 212 -38.32 72.12 52.92
CA ASP A 212 -37.53 72.77 53.98
C ASP A 212 -37.29 74.26 53.66
N SER A 213 -36.96 74.60 52.40
CA SER A 213 -36.80 76.00 51.95
C SER A 213 -38.07 76.86 52.07
N LYS A 214 -39.27 76.25 52.00
CA LYS A 214 -40.53 76.99 52.21
C LYS A 214 -40.82 77.21 53.70
N LYS A 215 -40.41 76.27 54.56
CA LYS A 215 -40.63 76.36 56.00
C LYS A 215 -39.80 77.47 56.64
N ASP A 216 -38.58 77.69 56.16
CA ASP A 216 -37.71 78.76 56.67
C ASP A 216 -38.23 80.16 56.29
N ARG A 217 -38.82 80.33 55.10
CA ARG A 217 -39.41 81.60 54.65
C ARG A 217 -40.70 82.01 55.37
N MET A 218 -41.33 81.14 56.15
CA MET A 218 -42.55 81.46 56.90
C MET A 218 -42.27 81.88 58.36
N LYS A 219 -41.01 81.88 58.78
CA LYS A 219 -40.61 82.25 60.15
C LYS A 219 -40.04 83.68 60.26
N ASP A 220 -39.84 84.36 59.13
CA ASP A 220 -39.48 85.78 59.04
C ASP A 220 -40.74 86.61 58.75
#